data_AF-A0A7J4MV35-F1
#
_entry.id   AF-A0A7J4MV35-F1
#
_cell.length_a   1.000
_cell.length_b   1.000
_cell.length_c   1.000
_cell.angle_alpha   90.00
_cell.angle_beta   90.00
_cell.angle_gamma   90.00
#
_symmetry.space_group_name_H-M   'P 1'
#
loop_
_entity.id
_entity.type
_entity.pdbx_description
1 polymer ?
#
loop_
_entity_poly.entity_id
_entity_poly.type
_entity_poly.pdbx_seq_one_letter_code
_entity_poly.pdbx_strand_id
1 'polypeptide(L)' 'ALETLGRTLEVPETPFERLEYDEAVEMVNSKGVPMKHGEDLPRAAEKALGEIMDGYYFITSWPTAIKPFYVMPDEDDPER' A
#
# COMPACT_ATOMS: atom_id res chain seq x y z
N ALA A 1 -11.10 -17.60 24.42
CA ALA A 1 -11.26 -16.22 23.91
C ALA A 1 -11.64 -16.22 22.43
N LEU A 2 -10.78 -16.68 21.51
CA LEU A 2 -11.12 -16.75 20.06
C LEU A 2 -12.19 -17.82 19.74
N GLU A 3 -12.14 -18.96 20.42
CA GLU A 3 -13.16 -20.01 20.33
C GLU A 3 -14.55 -19.52 20.76
N THR A 4 -14.61 -18.67 21.79
CA THR A 4 -15.85 -18.01 22.24
C THR A 4 -16.44 -17.08 21.17
N LEU A 5 -15.61 -16.54 20.28
CA LEU A 5 -16.02 -15.68 19.17
C LEU A 5 -16.28 -16.47 17.88
N GLY A 6 -16.08 -17.80 17.88
CA GLY A 6 -16.22 -18.64 16.69
C GLY A 6 -15.27 -18.25 15.55
N ARG A 7 -14.08 -17.74 15.88
CA ARG A 7 -13.09 -17.28 14.89
C ARG A 7 -11.84 -18.14 14.89
N THR A 8 -11.47 -18.62 13.71
CA THR A 8 -10.15 -19.16 13.42
C THR A 8 -9.31 -18.05 12.80
N LEU A 9 -8.13 -17.80 13.35
CA LEU A 9 -7.16 -16.86 12.78
C LEU A 9 -6.06 -17.68 12.12
N GLU A 10 -5.79 -17.37 10.86
CA GLU A 10 -4.66 -17.93 10.13
C GLU A 10 -3.45 -17.01 10.31
N VAL A 11 -2.29 -17.60 10.57
CA VAL A 11 -1.04 -16.85 10.65
C VAL A 11 -0.59 -16.55 9.22
N PRO A 12 -0.44 -15.27 8.83
CA PRO A 12 0.01 -14.93 7.48
C PRO A 12 1.43 -15.41 7.20
N GLU A 13 1.71 -15.80 5.97
CA GLU A 13 3.06 -16.13 5.53
C GLU A 13 3.93 -14.86 5.41
N THR A 14 5.22 -15.01 5.70
CA THR A 14 6.20 -13.92 5.61
C THR A 14 7.36 -14.35 4.71
N PRO A 15 8.02 -13.42 3.99
CA PRO A 15 7.86 -11.96 4.02
C PRO A 15 6.60 -11.47 3.30
N PHE A 16 6.04 -10.33 3.74
CA PHE A 16 4.98 -9.66 3.01
C PHE A 16 5.52 -9.01 1.73
N GLU A 17 4.68 -8.97 0.70
CA GLU A 17 5.00 -8.32 -0.56
C GLU A 17 5.25 -6.82 -0.33
N ARG A 18 6.18 -6.26 -1.09
CA ARG A 18 6.51 -4.83 -1.08
C ARG A 18 6.22 -4.28 -2.47
N LEU A 19 5.27 -3.37 -2.53
CA LEU A 19 4.81 -2.73 -3.74
C LEU A 19 5.29 -1.29 -3.75
N GLU A 20 5.94 -0.86 -4.82
CA GLU A 20 6.37 0.54 -4.94
C GLU A 20 5.14 1.45 -5.13
N TYR A 21 5.16 2.66 -4.58
CA TYR A 21 4.05 3.62 -4.71
C TYR A 21 3.65 3.84 -6.17
N ASP A 22 4.63 3.96 -7.07
CA ASP A 22 4.38 4.15 -8.50
C ASP A 22 3.60 2.98 -9.11
N GLU A 23 3.97 1.75 -8.76
CA GLU A 23 3.27 0.54 -9.19
C GLU A 23 1.83 0.52 -8.64
N ALA A 24 1.65 0.93 -7.37
CA ALA A 24 0.33 1.03 -6.77
C ALA A 24 -0.57 2.04 -7.51
N VAL A 25 -0.04 3.19 -7.93
CA VAL A 25 -0.77 4.19 -8.72
C VAL A 25 -1.19 3.61 -10.08
N GLU A 26 -0.30 2.89 -10.76
CA GLU A 26 -0.61 2.23 -12.04
C GLU A 26 -1.70 1.16 -11.88
N MET A 27 -1.58 0.32 -10.85
CA MET A 27 -2.55 -0.74 -10.54
C MET A 27 -3.94 -0.17 -10.26
N VAL A 28 -4.03 0.89 -9.44
CA VAL A 28 -5.29 1.56 -9.12
C VAL A 28 -5.92 2.16 -10.37
N ASN A 29 -5.13 2.86 -11.20
CA ASN A 29 -5.62 3.44 -12.45
C ASN A 29 -6.08 2.35 -13.44
N SER A 30 -5.45 1.18 -13.46
CA SER A 30 -5.85 0.04 -14.29
C SER A 30 -7.25 -0.50 -13.95
N LYS A 31 -7.74 -0.29 -12.72
CA LYS A 31 -9.11 -0.60 -12.27
C LYS A 31 -10.11 0.52 -12.59
N GLY A 32 -9.70 1.56 -13.30
CA GLY A 32 -10.53 2.71 -13.63
C GLY A 32 -10.79 3.66 -12.46
N VAL A 33 -10.01 3.55 -11.38
CA VAL A 33 -10.04 4.50 -10.25
C VAL A 33 -8.99 5.58 -10.53
N PRO A 34 -9.40 6.84 -10.79
CA PRO A 34 -8.44 7.89 -11.12
C PRO A 34 -7.60 8.23 -9.89
N MET A 35 -6.29 8.09 -10.00
CA MET A 35 -5.31 8.45 -8.98
C MET A 35 -4.15 9.18 -9.64
N LYS A 36 -3.77 10.34 -9.12
CA LYS A 36 -2.58 11.06 -9.60
C LYS A 36 -1.37 10.65 -8.75
N HIS A 37 -0.22 10.66 -9.40
CA HIS A 37 1.06 10.56 -8.70
C HIS A 37 1.26 11.79 -7.79
N GLY A 38 1.79 11.56 -6.59
CA GLY A 38 1.98 12.60 -5.57
C GLY A 38 0.74 12.89 -4.73
N GLU A 39 -0.26 12.01 -4.74
CA GLU A 39 -1.42 12.06 -3.84
C GLU A 39 -1.39 10.83 -2.89
N ASP A 40 -1.95 10.98 -1.69
CA ASP A 40 -2.14 9.83 -0.79
C ASP A 40 -3.20 8.86 -1.35
N LEU A 41 -3.24 7.60 -0.88
CA LEU A 41 -4.22 6.62 -1.35
C LEU A 41 -5.62 6.94 -0.76
N PRO A 42 -6.61 7.38 -1.56
CA PRO A 42 -7.98 7.49 -1.07
C PRO A 42 -8.57 6.09 -0.84
N ARG A 43 -9.63 6.00 -0.04
CA ARG A 43 -10.36 4.73 0.24
C ARG A 43 -10.72 3.93 -1.02
N ALA A 44 -11.06 4.60 -2.12
CA ALA A 44 -11.37 3.93 -3.38
C ALA A 44 -10.14 3.26 -4.01
N ALA A 45 -8.97 3.89 -3.90
CA ALA A 45 -7.70 3.32 -4.35
C ALA A 45 -7.28 2.14 -3.47
N GLU A 46 -7.36 2.28 -2.14
CA GLU A 46 -7.08 1.17 -1.20
C GLU A 46 -7.95 -0.05 -1.50
N LYS A 47 -9.25 0.17 -1.76
CA LYS A 47 -10.18 -0.89 -2.12
C LYS A 47 -9.80 -1.53 -3.47
N ALA A 48 -9.53 -0.72 -4.48
CA ALA A 48 -9.16 -1.24 -5.80
C ALA A 48 -7.87 -2.06 -5.74
N LEU A 49 -6.89 -1.60 -4.96
CA LEU A 49 -5.62 -2.29 -4.78
C LEU A 49 -5.80 -3.60 -4.00
N GLY A 50 -6.61 -3.62 -2.93
CA GLY A 50 -6.97 -4.84 -2.20
C GLY A 50 -7.84 -5.83 -2.98
N GLU A 51 -8.46 -5.42 -4.09
CA GLU A 51 -9.11 -6.34 -5.05
C GLU A 51 -8.12 -6.93 -6.07
N ILE A 52 -6.90 -6.41 -6.16
CA ILE A 52 -5.83 -6.93 -7.02
C ILE A 52 -4.85 -7.78 -6.21
N MET A 53 -4.39 -7.23 -5.08
CA MET A 53 -3.43 -7.82 -4.18
C MET A 53 -4.12 -8.81 -3.26
N ASP A 54 -3.63 -10.05 -3.21
CA ASP A 54 -4.09 -11.04 -2.26
C ASP A 54 -3.24 -11.00 -0.98
N GLY A 55 -3.87 -11.15 0.19
CA GLY A 55 -3.17 -11.14 1.47
C GLY A 55 -2.66 -9.76 1.93
N TYR A 56 -1.52 -9.76 2.63
CA TYR A 56 -0.94 -8.58 3.26
C TYR A 56 0.32 -8.13 2.52
N TYR A 57 0.46 -6.82 2.35
CA TYR A 57 1.58 -6.20 1.64
C TYR A 57 1.89 -4.82 2.24
N PHE A 58 3.07 -4.29 1.91
CA PHE A 58 3.47 -2.92 2.21
C PHE A 58 3.56 -2.11 0.92
N ILE A 59 3.22 -0.82 1.01
CA ILE A 59 3.53 0.15 -0.05
C ILE A 59 4.79 0.92 0.35
N THR A 60 5.84 0.87 -0.47
CA THR A 60 7.16 1.48 -0.25
C THR A 60 7.42 2.67 -1.18
N SER A 61 8.50 3.41 -0.90
CA SER A 61 9.03 4.49 -1.76
C SER A 61 7.98 5.55 -2.15
N TRP A 62 7.36 6.10 -1.10
CA TRP A 62 6.34 7.13 -1.26
C TRP A 62 6.98 8.49 -1.48
N PRO A 63 6.47 9.30 -2.43
CA PRO A 63 7.04 10.62 -2.70
C PRO A 63 7.29 11.43 -1.43
N THR A 64 8.54 11.85 -1.22
CA THR A 64 8.94 12.55 0.02
C THR A 64 8.07 13.80 0.26
N ALA A 65 7.62 14.46 -0.81
CA ALA A 65 6.76 15.64 -0.75
C ALA A 65 5.41 15.45 -0.03
N ILE A 66 4.89 14.21 0.04
CA ILE A 66 3.61 13.90 0.71
C ILE A 66 3.79 13.22 2.06
N LYS A 67 5.03 13.01 2.51
CA LYS A 67 5.33 12.43 3.82
C LYS A 67 5.71 13.52 4.84
N PRO A 68 5.52 13.25 6.14
CA PRO A 68 5.95 14.16 7.19
C PRO A 68 7.46 14.44 7.15
N PHE A 69 7.88 15.62 7.61
CA PHE A 69 9.26 16.10 7.57
C PHE A 69 10.32 15.20 8.25
N TYR A 70 9.88 14.27 9.10
CA TYR A 70 10.75 13.34 9.84
C TYR A 70 10.92 11.99 9.13
N VAL A 71 10.29 11.78 7.98
CA VAL A 71 10.56 10.62 7.12
C VAL A 71 11.89 10.88 6.42
N MET A 72 12.80 9.92 6.54
CA MET A 72 14.09 9.95 5.86
C MET A 72 13.85 9.74 4.36
N PRO A 73 14.27 10.68 3.49
CA PRO A 73 14.23 10.47 2.05
C PRO A 73 15.13 9.30 1.64
N ASP A 74 14.85 8.71 0.49
CA ASP A 74 15.74 7.71 -0.10
C ASP A 74 17.13 8.33 -0.41
N GLU A 75 18.19 7.57 -0.19
CA GLU A 75 19.57 8.04 -0.37
C GLU A 75 19.94 8.22 -1.85
N ASP A 76 19.39 7.38 -2.72
CA ASP A 76 19.66 7.36 -4.16
C ASP A 76 18.67 8.24 -4.94
N ASP A 77 17.42 8.35 -4.48
CA ASP A 77 16.38 9.22 -5.06
C ASP A 77 15.56 10.00 -4.00
N PRO A 78 16.04 11.17 -3.54
CA PRO A 78 15.40 11.94 -2.47
C PRO A 78 13.99 12.47 -2.75
N GLU A 79 13.49 12.34 -3.99
CA GLU A 79 12.11 12.72 -4.32
C GLU A 79 11.11 11.58 -4.02
N ARG A 80 11.60 10.34 -3.82
CA ARG A 80 10.82 9.13 -3.52
C ARG A 80 10.73 8.83 -2.02
#